data_AF-A0A809T417-F1
#
_entry.id   AF-A0A809T417-F1
#
_cell.length_a   1.000
_cell.length_b   1.000
_cell.length_c   1.000
_cell.angle_alpha   90.00
_cell.angle_beta   90.00
_cell.angle_gamma   90.00
#
_symmetry.space_group_name_H-M   'P 1'
#
loop_
_entity.id
_entity.type
_entity.pdbx_description
1 polymer ?
#
loop_
_entity_poly.entity_id
_entity_poly.type
_entity_poly.pdbx_seq_one_letter_code
_entity_poly.pdbx_strand_id
1 'polypeptide(L)'
;MYGLENIAISLNDALTKPVLERLELKGGPASDSVILGFNQNADGSYTPDYPRLFPTLVENTDKYTLTAYATDTKGNATQKSIQFAYYPKNLVTLEKLKTLGVVKALKTSDNTPLAVMRTGQLRRNDGSLVQGVQTANITLRTDANYAINILGTVIQPGETKNIQIDLGAGVNTTVPIFPATNGATGQSDFIIEFPQIK
;
A
#
# COMPACT_ATOMS: atom_id res chain seq x y z
N MET A 1 -2.38 -10.92 14.31
CA MET A 1 -2.92 -11.12 12.95
C MET A 1 -2.33 -10.03 12.10
N TYR A 2 -1.68 -10.42 11.01
CA TYR A 2 -0.94 -9.53 10.12
C TYR A 2 -1.56 -9.72 8.74
N GLY A 3 -2.28 -8.72 8.23
CA GLY A 3 -2.93 -8.79 6.92
C GLY A 3 -4.36 -9.38 6.88
N LEU A 4 -4.98 -9.32 5.69
CA LEU A 4 -6.37 -9.72 5.43
C LEU A 4 -6.51 -11.20 5.02
N GLU A 5 -5.41 -11.89 4.72
CA GLU A 5 -5.35 -13.28 4.20
C GLU A 5 -6.03 -14.29 5.11
N ASN A 6 -6.01 -14.01 6.41
CA ASN A 6 -6.50 -14.91 7.44
C ASN A 6 -7.86 -14.48 7.99
N ILE A 7 -8.53 -13.53 7.33
CA ILE A 7 -9.86 -13.06 7.72
C ILE A 7 -10.89 -13.70 6.81
N ALA A 8 -11.73 -14.54 7.41
CA ALA A 8 -12.97 -15.05 6.82
C ALA A 8 -14.14 -14.59 7.68
N ILE A 9 -15.19 -14.10 7.03
CA ILE A 9 -16.41 -13.64 7.70
C ILE A 9 -17.50 -14.68 7.47
N SER A 10 -17.95 -15.31 8.54
CA SER A 10 -19.09 -16.24 8.52
C SER A 10 -20.29 -15.57 9.17
N LEU A 11 -21.44 -15.68 8.52
CA LEU A 11 -22.72 -15.19 9.03
C LEU A 11 -23.59 -16.38 9.44
N ASN A 12 -24.29 -16.26 10.56
CA ASN A 12 -25.20 -17.28 11.04
C ASN A 12 -26.46 -16.62 11.59
N ASP A 13 -27.62 -17.10 11.14
CA ASP A 13 -28.94 -16.71 11.64
C ASP A 13 -29.79 -17.99 11.76
N ALA A 14 -30.54 -18.11 12.86
CA ALA A 14 -31.30 -19.33 13.14
C ALA A 14 -32.60 -19.45 12.32
N LEU A 15 -33.08 -18.35 11.73
CA LEU A 15 -34.40 -18.23 11.12
C LEU A 15 -34.36 -17.87 9.63
N THR A 16 -33.28 -17.23 9.17
CA THR A 16 -33.15 -16.70 7.80
C THR A 16 -31.74 -16.88 7.23
N LYS A 17 -31.53 -16.42 5.98
CA LYS A 17 -30.20 -16.40 5.35
C LYS A 17 -29.65 -14.97 5.38
N PRO A 18 -28.69 -14.65 6.26
CA PRO A 18 -28.10 -13.32 6.35
C PRO A 18 -27.13 -13.06 5.19
N VAL A 19 -26.97 -11.80 4.84
CA VAL A 19 -26.05 -11.35 3.78
C VAL A 19 -25.10 -10.29 4.32
N LEU A 20 -23.86 -10.30 3.80
CA LEU A 20 -22.89 -9.26 4.07
C LEU A 20 -23.16 -8.07 3.14
N GLU A 21 -23.40 -6.90 3.71
CA GLU A 21 -23.74 -5.69 2.96
C GLU A 21 -22.51 -4.84 2.69
N ARG A 22 -21.62 -4.71 3.68
CA ARG A 22 -20.47 -3.81 3.60
C ARG A 22 -19.32 -4.27 4.47
N LEU A 23 -18.11 -4.09 3.95
CA LEU A 23 -16.87 -4.10 4.72
C LEU A 23 -16.24 -2.72 4.68
N GLU A 24 -15.87 -2.21 5.85
CA GLU A 24 -15.20 -0.93 5.99
C GLU A 24 -13.93 -1.10 6.81
N LEU A 25 -12.80 -0.62 6.27
CA LEU A 25 -11.51 -0.61 6.93
C LEU A 25 -11.13 0.82 7.28
N LYS A 26 -10.94 1.09 8.57
CA LYS A 26 -10.63 2.43 9.11
C LYS A 26 -9.38 2.43 9.98
N GLY A 27 -8.63 3.53 9.98
CA GLY A 27 -7.48 3.74 10.86
C GLY A 27 -6.16 3.73 10.12
N GLY A 28 -5.14 3.11 10.72
CA GLY A 28 -3.79 3.14 10.18
C GLY A 28 -3.05 4.46 10.45
N PRO A 29 -1.84 4.61 9.91
CA PRO A 29 -0.96 5.74 10.21
C PRO A 29 -1.53 7.09 9.73
N ALA A 30 -2.34 7.08 8.66
CA ALA A 30 -2.94 8.28 8.08
C ALA A 30 -4.44 8.44 8.38
N SER A 31 -5.01 7.62 9.27
CA SER A 31 -6.45 7.59 9.56
C SER A 31 -7.32 7.40 8.31
N ASP A 32 -6.92 6.45 7.45
CA ASP A 32 -7.65 6.12 6.23
C ASP A 32 -9.05 5.57 6.52
N SER A 33 -9.95 5.71 5.57
CA SER A 33 -11.31 5.14 5.62
C SER A 33 -11.71 4.62 4.25
N VAL A 34 -11.77 3.30 4.10
CA VAL A 34 -11.99 2.65 2.80
C VAL A 34 -13.08 1.58 2.89
N ILE A 35 -13.98 1.57 1.91
CA ILE A 35 -14.95 0.49 1.72
C ILE A 35 -14.27 -0.61 0.89
N LEU A 36 -14.29 -1.85 1.39
CA LEU A 36 -13.69 -3.00 0.73
C LEU A 36 -14.72 -3.75 -0.11
N GLY A 37 -14.27 -4.22 -1.27
CA GLY A 37 -14.92 -5.31 -1.98
C GLY A 37 -14.76 -6.62 -1.20
N PHE A 38 -15.59 -7.61 -1.52
CA PHE A 38 -15.51 -8.95 -0.94
C PHE A 38 -16.03 -10.00 -1.91
N ASN A 39 -15.53 -11.21 -1.76
CA ASN A 39 -15.96 -12.39 -2.51
C ASN A 39 -16.60 -13.40 -1.57
N GLN A 40 -17.66 -14.06 -2.04
CA GLN A 40 -18.27 -15.19 -1.32
C GLN A 40 -17.59 -16.49 -1.74
N ASN A 41 -17.12 -17.25 -0.76
CA ASN A 41 -16.48 -18.54 -0.93
C ASN A 41 -17.51 -19.66 -1.08
N ALA A 42 -17.07 -20.82 -1.59
CA ALA A 42 -17.93 -21.99 -1.78
C ALA A 42 -18.53 -22.55 -0.47
N ASP A 43 -17.89 -22.29 0.66
CA ASP A 43 -18.37 -22.66 2.00
C ASP A 43 -19.37 -21.64 2.59
N GLY A 44 -19.69 -20.57 1.85
CA GLY A 44 -20.62 -19.51 2.26
C GLY A 44 -19.98 -18.39 3.08
N SER A 45 -18.69 -18.47 3.42
CA SER A 45 -17.95 -17.38 4.07
C SER A 45 -17.61 -16.26 3.08
N TYR A 46 -17.30 -15.08 3.59
CA TYR A 46 -16.86 -13.94 2.80
C TYR A 46 -15.39 -13.61 3.08
N THR A 47 -14.62 -13.36 2.01
CA THR A 47 -13.24 -12.90 2.09
C THR A 47 -13.13 -11.48 1.55
N PRO A 48 -12.53 -10.53 2.31
CA PRO A 48 -12.30 -9.17 1.84
C PRO A 48 -11.26 -9.13 0.70
N ASP A 49 -11.46 -8.21 -0.23
CA ASP A 49 -10.43 -7.84 -1.20
C ASP A 49 -9.30 -7.05 -0.54
N TYR A 50 -8.09 -7.14 -1.09
CA TYR A 50 -6.94 -6.39 -0.59
C TYR A 50 -6.98 -4.94 -1.06
N PRO A 51 -7.10 -3.97 -0.15
CA PRO A 51 -6.96 -2.57 -0.51
C PRO A 51 -5.49 -2.18 -0.62
N ARG A 52 -5.23 -1.10 -1.36
CA ARG A 52 -3.93 -0.43 -1.37
C ARG A 52 -3.90 0.59 -0.23
N LEU A 53 -3.34 0.20 0.90
CA LEU A 53 -3.20 1.05 2.08
C LEU A 53 -1.78 0.99 2.63
N PHE A 54 -1.41 2.02 3.39
CA PHE A 54 -0.14 2.04 4.09
C PHE A 54 -0.09 0.96 5.16
N PRO A 55 1.03 0.24 5.31
CA PRO A 55 1.18 -0.71 6.40
C PRO A 55 1.15 0.02 7.75
N THR A 56 0.82 -0.71 8.79
CA THR A 56 1.04 -0.31 10.17
C THR A 56 2.55 -0.10 10.40
N LEU A 57 2.97 1.15 10.69
CA LEU A 57 4.37 1.49 10.92
C LEU A 57 4.75 1.31 12.40
N VAL A 58 3.83 1.68 13.30
CA VAL A 58 3.94 1.47 14.74
C VAL A 58 2.81 0.56 15.19
N GLU A 59 3.14 -0.68 15.57
CA GLU A 59 2.15 -1.73 15.90
C GLU A 59 1.12 -1.31 16.96
N ASN A 60 1.48 -0.39 17.86
CA ASN A 60 0.64 0.01 18.98
C ASN A 60 -0.33 1.16 18.66
N THR A 61 -0.06 1.97 17.62
CA THR A 61 -0.85 3.17 17.31
C THR A 61 -1.51 3.11 15.94
N ASP A 62 -0.86 2.47 14.96
CA ASP A 62 -1.24 2.56 13.55
C ASP A 62 -2.07 1.35 13.12
N LYS A 63 -2.95 0.88 14.00
CA LYS A 63 -3.80 -0.28 13.72
C LYS A 63 -4.98 0.11 12.84
N TYR A 64 -5.41 -0.85 12.04
CA TYR A 64 -6.65 -0.76 11.29
C TYR A 64 -7.78 -1.53 12.00
N THR A 65 -8.99 -1.00 11.89
CA THR A 65 -10.24 -1.60 12.36
C THR A 65 -11.08 -1.97 11.15
N LEU A 66 -11.27 -3.27 10.93
CA LEU A 66 -12.21 -3.80 9.93
C LEU A 66 -13.58 -3.97 10.57
N THR A 67 -14.61 -3.39 9.98
CA THR A 67 -16.00 -3.52 10.41
C THR A 67 -16.84 -4.17 9.32
N ALA A 68 -17.48 -5.27 9.66
CA ALA A 68 -18.43 -5.98 8.81
C ALA A 68 -19.85 -5.60 9.18
N TYR A 69 -20.66 -5.25 8.18
CA TYR A 69 -22.08 -4.93 8.31
C TYR A 69 -22.87 -6.01 7.59
N ALA A 70 -23.79 -6.66 8.30
CA ALA A 70 -24.62 -7.72 7.75
C ALA A 70 -26.09 -7.48 8.09
N THR A 71 -26.98 -7.94 7.21
CA THR A 71 -28.42 -7.80 7.36
C THR A 71 -29.10 -9.14 7.10
N ASP A 72 -30.17 -9.43 7.82
CA ASP A 72 -31.01 -10.61 7.59
C ASP A 72 -32.16 -10.31 6.60
N THR A 73 -32.91 -11.35 6.21
CA THR A 73 -34.04 -11.17 5.26
C THR A 73 -35.22 -10.38 5.86
N LYS A 74 -35.21 -10.08 7.16
CA LYS A 74 -36.21 -9.29 7.87
C LYS A 74 -35.78 -7.85 8.12
N GLY A 75 -34.59 -7.46 7.66
CA GLY A 75 -34.04 -6.12 7.81
C GLY A 75 -33.33 -5.88 9.15
N ASN A 76 -33.08 -6.92 9.95
CA ASN A 76 -32.27 -6.78 11.15
C ASN A 76 -30.80 -6.67 10.75
N ALA A 77 -30.15 -5.59 11.18
CA ALA A 77 -28.75 -5.32 10.88
C ALA A 77 -27.85 -5.59 12.10
N THR A 78 -26.66 -6.09 11.85
CA THR A 78 -25.61 -6.25 12.86
C THR A 78 -24.27 -5.77 12.32
N GLN A 79 -23.38 -5.41 13.23
CA GLN A 79 -22.00 -5.09 12.88
C GLN A 79 -21.03 -5.77 13.83
N LYS A 80 -19.87 -6.18 13.30
CA LYS A 80 -18.76 -6.71 14.09
C LYS A 80 -17.45 -6.13 13.62
N SER A 81 -16.59 -5.78 14.57
CA SER A 81 -15.30 -5.17 14.27
C SER A 81 -14.15 -5.98 14.86
N ILE A 82 -13.02 -5.98 14.16
CA ILE A 82 -11.74 -6.48 14.64
C ILE A 82 -10.66 -5.44 14.39
N GLN A 83 -9.69 -5.35 15.29
CA GLN A 83 -8.55 -4.45 15.15
C GLN A 83 -7.26 -5.27 14.99
N PHE A 84 -6.43 -4.89 14.02
CA PHE A 84 -5.20 -5.61 13.69
C PHE A 84 -4.16 -4.68 13.06
N ALA A 85 -2.92 -5.15 13.00
CA ALA A 85 -1.86 -4.48 12.26
C ALA A 85 -1.92 -4.93 10.80
N TYR A 86 -2.01 -3.98 9.86
CA TYR A 86 -2.10 -4.29 8.44
C TYR A 86 -0.71 -4.28 7.80
N TYR A 87 -0.39 -5.37 7.11
CA TYR A 87 0.83 -5.48 6.31
C TYR A 87 0.45 -6.01 4.92
N PRO A 88 0.69 -5.25 3.84
CA PRO A 88 0.48 -5.74 2.49
C PRO A 88 1.38 -6.94 2.20
N LYS A 89 0.89 -7.89 1.41
CA LYS A 89 1.62 -9.12 1.03
C LYS A 89 2.96 -8.84 0.34
N ASN A 90 3.07 -7.71 -0.36
CA ASN A 90 4.23 -7.34 -1.19
C ASN A 90 4.91 -6.03 -0.73
N LEU A 91 5.06 -5.83 0.58
CA LEU A 91 5.67 -4.61 1.11
C LEU A 91 7.18 -4.57 0.84
N VAL A 92 7.62 -3.60 0.04
CA VAL A 92 9.04 -3.24 -0.09
C VAL A 92 9.31 -2.04 0.82
N THR A 93 10.07 -2.25 1.89
CA THR A 93 10.53 -1.17 2.78
C THR A 93 11.86 -0.61 2.28
N LEU A 94 11.91 0.72 2.16
CA LEU A 94 13.11 1.45 1.73
C LEU A 94 13.76 2.10 2.94
N GLU A 95 15.09 2.21 2.92
CA GLU A 95 15.81 2.98 3.95
C GLU A 95 15.37 4.44 3.91
N LYS A 96 15.25 5.06 5.09
CA LYS A 96 14.85 6.47 5.23
C LYS A 96 15.88 7.37 4.53
N LEU A 97 15.43 8.09 3.50
CA LEU A 97 16.26 9.03 2.77
C LEU A 97 16.22 10.40 3.42
N LYS A 98 17.36 10.89 3.89
CA LYS A 98 17.53 12.30 4.30
C LYS A 98 18.10 13.08 3.13
N THR A 99 17.31 14.00 2.58
CA THR A 99 17.67 14.73 1.36
C THR A 99 17.56 16.23 1.60
N LEU A 100 18.27 17.02 0.77
CA LEU A 100 18.01 18.46 0.69
C LEU A 100 16.70 18.70 -0.07
N GLY A 101 15.98 19.75 0.29
CA GLY A 101 14.69 20.11 -0.30
C GLY A 101 14.84 20.74 -1.68
N VAL A 102 15.41 20.04 -2.66
CA VAL A 102 15.67 20.57 -4.00
C VAL A 102 14.96 19.77 -5.08
N VAL A 103 14.45 20.48 -6.10
CA VAL A 103 13.61 19.90 -7.18
C VAL A 103 14.39 19.18 -8.28
N LYS A 104 15.61 18.74 -7.97
CA LYS A 104 16.45 18.00 -8.91
C LYS A 104 17.32 17.01 -8.17
N ALA A 105 17.68 15.94 -8.84
CA ALA A 105 18.71 15.04 -8.36
C ALA A 105 20.01 15.82 -8.14
N LEU A 106 20.43 15.96 -6.88
CA LEU A 106 21.78 16.38 -6.56
C LEU A 106 22.72 15.21 -6.83
N LYS A 107 23.83 15.50 -7.49
CA LYS A 107 24.79 14.48 -7.88
C LYS A 107 26.15 14.76 -7.24
N THR A 108 26.85 13.71 -6.89
CA THR A 108 28.29 13.74 -6.57
C THR A 108 29.10 14.08 -7.84
N SER A 109 30.39 14.36 -7.68
CA SER A 109 31.29 14.73 -8.78
C SER A 109 31.43 13.66 -9.86
N ASP A 110 31.16 12.40 -9.51
CA ASP A 110 31.10 11.24 -10.41
C ASP A 110 29.71 11.06 -11.06
N ASN A 111 28.82 12.05 -10.95
CA ASN A 111 27.47 12.07 -11.53
C ASN A 111 26.47 11.06 -10.89
N THR A 112 26.78 10.50 -9.73
CA THR A 112 25.87 9.61 -8.97
C THR A 112 24.87 10.43 -8.16
N PRO A 113 23.55 10.15 -8.18
CA PRO A 113 22.59 10.89 -7.37
C PRO A 113 22.74 10.63 -5.86
N LEU A 114 22.60 11.67 -5.04
CA LEU A 114 22.70 11.60 -3.57
C LEU A 114 21.45 11.00 -2.91
N ALA A 115 20.27 11.33 -3.45
CA ALA A 115 18.97 10.90 -2.94
C ALA A 115 18.40 9.83 -3.85
N VAL A 116 18.52 8.57 -3.43
CA VAL A 116 18.16 7.44 -4.28
C VAL A 116 17.36 6.39 -3.54
N MET A 117 16.29 5.95 -4.18
CA MET A 117 15.62 4.73 -3.85
C MET A 117 16.42 3.55 -4.40
N ARG A 118 16.69 2.54 -3.58
CA ARG A 118 17.25 1.25 -4.04
C ARG A 118 16.17 0.19 -4.00
N THR A 119 15.83 -0.35 -5.16
CA THR A 119 14.99 -1.54 -5.23
C THR A 119 15.82 -2.75 -4.81
N GLY A 120 15.26 -3.59 -3.94
CA GLY A 120 15.84 -4.91 -3.66
C GLY A 120 15.60 -5.88 -4.82
N GLN A 121 16.13 -7.10 -4.69
CA GLN A 121 15.85 -8.16 -5.66
C GLN A 121 14.39 -8.60 -5.58
N LEU A 122 13.62 -8.29 -6.63
CA LEU A 122 12.26 -8.82 -6.78
C LEU A 122 12.33 -10.24 -7.35
N ARG A 123 11.43 -11.10 -6.90
CA ARG A 123 11.30 -12.49 -7.36
C ARG A 123 9.89 -12.76 -7.85
N ARG A 124 9.78 -13.54 -8.93
CA ARG A 124 8.52 -14.13 -9.39
C ARG A 124 8.11 -15.28 -8.48
N ASN A 125 6.88 -15.75 -8.63
CA ASN A 125 6.34 -16.90 -7.89
C ASN A 125 7.13 -18.20 -8.13
N ASP A 126 7.81 -18.33 -9.27
CA ASP A 126 8.69 -19.46 -9.61
C ASP A 126 10.11 -19.34 -9.03
N GLY A 127 10.40 -18.27 -8.27
CA GLY A 127 11.69 -18.00 -7.65
C GLY A 127 12.70 -17.29 -8.55
N SER A 128 12.40 -17.09 -9.84
CA SER A 128 13.26 -16.37 -10.79
C SER A 128 13.31 -14.86 -10.49
N LEU A 129 14.43 -14.21 -10.85
CA LEU A 129 14.59 -12.76 -10.68
C LEU A 129 13.82 -12.00 -11.75
N VAL A 130 13.23 -10.90 -11.33
CA VAL A 130 12.53 -9.96 -12.21
C VAL A 130 13.55 -9.08 -12.91
N GLN A 131 13.40 -8.90 -14.22
CA GLN A 131 14.38 -8.21 -15.05
C GLN A 131 13.69 -7.20 -15.97
N GLY A 132 14.47 -6.23 -16.47
CA GLY A 132 14.05 -5.21 -17.41
C GLY A 132 13.06 -4.20 -16.85
N VAL A 133 12.39 -3.49 -17.76
CA VAL A 133 11.43 -2.43 -17.43
C VAL A 133 10.16 -3.02 -16.87
N GLN A 134 9.86 -2.66 -15.62
CA GLN A 134 8.65 -3.05 -14.92
C GLN A 134 7.80 -1.81 -14.62
N THR A 135 6.48 -1.98 -14.73
CA THR A 135 5.53 -0.95 -14.31
C THR A 135 5.27 -1.10 -12.82
N ALA A 136 5.55 -0.05 -12.06
CA ALA A 136 5.19 0.04 -10.66
C ALA A 136 4.11 1.09 -10.44
N ASN A 137 3.25 0.88 -9.45
CA ASN A 137 2.39 1.92 -8.90
C ASN A 137 3.11 2.54 -7.71
N ILE A 138 3.18 3.86 -7.67
CA ILE A 138 3.67 4.61 -6.53
C ILE A 138 2.53 5.43 -5.94
N THR A 139 2.32 5.29 -4.64
CA THR A 139 1.30 6.00 -3.88
C THR A 139 1.98 6.86 -2.83
N LEU A 140 1.74 8.17 -2.84
CA LEU A 140 2.21 9.06 -1.77
C LEU A 140 1.15 9.16 -0.68
N ARG A 141 1.55 9.10 0.59
CA ARG A 141 0.62 9.15 1.73
C ARG A 141 -0.15 10.47 1.76
N THR A 142 -1.39 10.43 2.24
CA THR A 142 -2.33 11.57 2.26
C THR A 142 -1.87 12.71 3.18
N ASP A 143 -1.20 12.40 4.27
CA ASP A 143 -0.62 13.33 5.27
C ASP A 143 0.85 13.70 4.98
N ALA A 144 1.40 13.32 3.82
CA ALA A 144 2.79 13.65 3.46
C ALA A 144 3.00 15.17 3.41
N ASN A 145 4.12 15.66 3.96
CA ASN A 145 4.39 17.10 4.02
C ASN A 145 4.60 17.75 2.64
N TYR A 146 5.05 16.97 1.65
CA TYR A 146 5.30 17.47 0.30
C TYR A 146 5.16 16.38 -0.78
N ALA A 147 4.78 16.82 -1.99
CA ALA A 147 4.79 16.01 -3.20
C ALA A 147 6.22 15.57 -3.58
N ILE A 148 6.32 14.39 -4.17
CA ILE A 148 7.59 13.81 -4.62
C ILE A 148 7.67 13.79 -6.14
N ASN A 149 8.89 13.85 -6.67
CA ASN A 149 9.21 13.58 -8.06
C ASN A 149 10.12 12.36 -8.13
N ILE A 150 9.71 11.38 -8.94
CA ILE A 150 10.47 10.18 -9.24
C ILE A 150 10.42 9.96 -10.75
N LEU A 151 11.59 9.80 -11.38
CA LEU A 151 11.69 9.58 -12.83
C LEU A 151 10.91 10.60 -13.69
N GLY A 152 10.83 11.87 -13.23
CA GLY A 152 10.09 12.93 -13.91
C GLY A 152 8.58 12.94 -13.63
N THR A 153 8.06 11.97 -12.87
CA THR A 153 6.66 11.89 -12.48
C THR A 153 6.45 12.53 -11.11
N VAL A 154 5.64 13.59 -11.06
CA VAL A 154 5.24 14.24 -9.80
C VAL A 154 4.01 13.54 -9.22
N ILE A 155 4.06 13.17 -7.94
CA ILE A 155 2.97 12.52 -7.21
C ILE A 155 2.60 13.38 -6.00
N GLN A 156 1.32 13.76 -5.92
CA GLN A 156 0.75 14.56 -4.84
C GLN A 156 0.36 13.70 -3.63
N PRO A 157 0.28 14.26 -2.41
CA PRO A 157 -0.22 13.52 -1.24
C PRO A 157 -1.58 12.89 -1.51
N GLY A 158 -1.71 11.58 -1.24
CA GLY A 158 -2.91 10.79 -1.52
C GLY A 158 -3.05 10.31 -2.97
N GLU A 159 -2.14 10.71 -3.87
CA GLU A 159 -2.19 10.33 -5.28
C GLU A 159 -1.45 9.02 -5.52
N THR A 160 -1.96 8.23 -6.48
CA THR A 160 -1.29 7.05 -7.01
C THR A 160 -0.98 7.25 -8.49
N LYS A 161 0.27 7.02 -8.91
CA LYS A 161 0.69 7.06 -10.33
C LYS A 161 1.47 5.83 -10.74
N ASN A 162 1.43 5.55 -12.04
CA ASN A 162 2.27 4.54 -12.67
C ASN A 162 3.64 5.13 -13.00
N ILE A 163 4.69 4.39 -12.70
CA ILE A 163 6.07 4.69 -13.08
C ILE A 163 6.71 3.44 -13.70
N GLN A 164 7.67 3.65 -14.60
CA GLN A 164 8.44 2.57 -15.21
C GLN A 164 9.83 2.52 -14.59
N ILE A 165 10.18 1.40 -13.96
CA ILE A 165 11.49 1.19 -13.33
C ILE A 165 12.22 0.10 -14.12
N ASP A 166 13.41 0.39 -14.60
CA ASP A 166 14.28 -0.61 -15.22
C ASP A 166 15.07 -1.36 -14.15
N LEU A 167 14.71 -2.62 -13.91
CA LEU A 167 15.39 -3.52 -12.95
C LEU A 167 16.65 -4.15 -13.55
N GLY A 168 17.02 -3.82 -14.79
CA GLY A 168 18.19 -4.35 -15.47
C GLY A 168 18.20 -5.88 -15.48
N ALA A 169 19.33 -6.47 -15.07
CA ALA A 169 19.47 -7.93 -14.96
C ALA A 169 18.91 -8.53 -13.66
N GLY A 170 18.07 -7.80 -12.90
CA GLY A 170 17.53 -8.25 -11.61
C GLY A 170 18.47 -8.02 -10.43
N VAL A 171 19.37 -7.04 -10.60
CA VAL A 171 20.25 -6.49 -9.56
C VAL A 171 19.63 -5.21 -8.99
N ASN A 172 20.14 -4.75 -7.85
CA ASN A 172 19.62 -3.56 -7.18
C ASN A 172 19.63 -2.34 -8.10
N THR A 173 18.44 -1.90 -8.57
CA THR A 173 18.31 -0.66 -9.32
C THR A 173 18.20 0.52 -8.37
N THR A 174 18.91 1.58 -8.73
CA THR A 174 18.94 2.86 -8.03
C THR A 174 18.13 3.89 -8.82
N VAL A 175 17.11 4.47 -8.20
CA VAL A 175 16.19 5.44 -8.81
C VAL A 175 16.24 6.76 -8.04
N PRO A 176 16.53 7.90 -8.68
CA PRO A 176 16.55 9.18 -7.99
C PRO A 176 15.14 9.61 -7.58
N ILE A 177 15.02 10.14 -6.35
CA ILE A 177 13.78 10.67 -5.79
C ILE A 177 14.07 11.97 -5.04
N PHE A 178 13.21 12.96 -5.21
CA PHE A 178 13.38 14.28 -4.60
C PHE A 178 12.04 15.03 -4.50
N PRO A 179 11.92 16.09 -3.68
CA PRO A 179 10.69 16.87 -3.59
C PRO A 179 10.31 17.52 -4.91
N ALA A 180 9.01 17.66 -5.18
CA ALA A 180 8.53 18.35 -6.38
C ALA A 180 8.65 19.89 -6.27
N THR A 181 8.82 20.42 -5.07
CA THR A 181 8.92 21.87 -4.78
C THR A 181 10.20 22.21 -4.02
N ASN A 182 10.82 23.34 -4.36
CA ASN A 182 12.09 23.76 -3.76
C ASN A 182 11.85 24.29 -2.33
N GLY A 183 12.76 23.99 -1.42
CA GLY A 183 12.66 24.35 -0.01
C GLY A 183 11.66 23.51 0.79
N ALA A 184 11.10 22.43 0.23
CA ALA A 184 10.21 21.54 0.97
C ALA A 184 10.94 20.87 2.15
N THR A 185 10.28 20.86 3.31
CA THR A 185 10.79 20.26 4.56
C THR A 185 9.75 19.35 5.17
N GLY A 186 10.20 18.40 6.01
CA GLY A 186 9.34 17.43 6.68
C GLY A 186 9.57 15.99 6.19
N GLN A 187 8.57 15.13 6.41
CA GLN A 187 8.58 13.72 6.04
C GLN A 187 7.47 13.43 5.02
N SER A 188 7.82 12.66 4.00
CA SER A 188 6.88 12.19 2.96
C SER A 188 7.07 10.71 2.77
N ASP A 189 6.12 9.93 3.28
CA ASP A 189 6.13 8.47 3.18
C ASP A 189 5.37 8.03 1.92
N PHE A 190 5.89 7.05 1.19
CA PHE A 190 5.29 6.53 -0.03
C PHE A 190 5.39 5.00 -0.08
N ILE A 191 4.52 4.37 -0.86
CA ILE A 191 4.57 2.94 -1.19
C ILE A 191 4.88 2.79 -2.67
N ILE A 192 5.66 1.76 -3.00
CA ILE A 192 5.80 1.27 -4.36
C ILE A 192 5.36 -0.18 -4.41
N GLU A 193 4.50 -0.49 -5.38
CA GLU A 193 3.98 -1.82 -5.64
C GLU A 193 4.22 -2.20 -7.11
N PHE A 194 4.61 -3.44 -7.36
CA PHE A 194 4.70 -4.02 -8.69
C PHE A 194 3.50 -4.96 -8.90
N PRO A 195 2.37 -4.48 -9.48
CA PRO A 195 1.12 -5.24 -9.53
C PRO A 195 1.22 -6.48 -10.42
N GLN A 196 2.06 -6.41 -11.45
CA GLN A 196 2.41 -7.54 -12.28
C GLN A 196 3.91 -7.54 -12.48
N ILE A 197 4.50 -8.68 -12.18
CA ILE A 197 5.91 -8.92 -12.34
C ILE A 197 6.05 -9.78 -13.61
N LYS A 198 6.52 -9.16 -14.70
CA LYS A 198 6.79 -9.87 -15.96
C LYS A 198 8.16 -10.49 -15.96
#